data_AF-A0A4D4KR83-F1
#
_entry.id   AF-A0A4D4KR83-F1
#
_cell.length_a   1.000
_cell.length_b   1.000
_cell.length_c   1.000
_cell.angle_alpha   90.00
_cell.angle_beta   90.00
_cell.angle_gamma   90.00
#
_symmetry.space_group_name_H-M   'P 1'
#
loop_
_entity.id
_entity.type
_entity.pdbx_description
1 polymer ?
#
loop_
_entity_poly.entity_id
_entity_poly.type
_entity_poly.pdbx_seq_one_letter_code
_entity_poly.pdbx_strand_id
1 'polypeptide(L)'
;MGAVLTAALSAVVLPASAASAAESPAAAGTVDTATARSFGRLADAVLTQRTAALLDNNEQSVRRAAPLAEKNVRLSAGQTRTEDTALSTLRTRKARLAALGEAYTSADTRVAVDRIRVEAGHATVQATETTTLTYKKIRGDEPATTGFQAHHRLSFAATADGKWQLTGLTSTDDGPLAVNEPATSRVATARTTALPEATPAAISKPSQPQTKPAGSYNYAAMASYAEKYWQNYNPAYRKFNEAGGDCTNFVSQSLKAGGWANKSGDAEDYRSWWYDTSYQSTSWVGTNEWSWFTLDAKRATNLANVYYMGVGDVMQMDFDKDGSKDHTMIVTYRSSSGVPYLTYHSVNTYRKSVASIIASYPNSLYYAYRI
;
A
#
# COMPACT_ATOMS: atom_id res chain seq x y z
N MET A 1 15.76 45.35 55.80
CA MET A 1 15.55 45.31 54.33
C MET A 1 16.37 44.12 53.84
N GLY A 2 15.85 42.91 53.66
CA GLY A 2 14.70 42.51 52.86
C GLY A 2 15.25 41.60 51.75
N ALA A 3 15.48 40.32 52.06
CA ALA A 3 15.96 39.31 51.12
C ALA A 3 14.89 38.24 50.94
N VAL A 4 14.43 38.09 49.70
CA VAL A 4 13.42 37.12 49.26
C VAL A 4 14.15 35.93 48.63
N LEU A 5 13.95 34.74 49.18
CA LEU A 5 14.30 33.47 48.53
C LEU A 5 12.99 32.75 48.16
N THR A 6 12.79 32.56 46.86
CA THR A 6 11.71 31.75 46.28
C THR A 6 12.17 30.30 46.18
N ALA A 7 11.50 29.41 46.91
CA ALA A 7 11.68 27.96 46.80
C ALA A 7 10.55 27.36 45.95
N ALA A 8 10.94 26.58 44.94
CA ALA A 8 10.06 25.82 44.07
C ALA A 8 9.49 24.59 44.80
N LEU A 9 8.20 24.33 44.63
CA LEU A 9 7.53 23.14 45.14
C LEU A 9 6.95 22.33 43.96
N SER A 10 7.43 21.09 43.88
CA SER A 10 6.98 20.02 43.00
C SER A 10 5.51 19.66 43.25
N ALA A 11 4.77 19.31 42.20
CA ALA A 11 3.43 18.73 42.33
C ALA A 11 3.37 17.35 41.65
N VAL A 12 3.00 16.36 42.46
CA VAL A 12 2.75 14.95 42.17
C VAL A 12 1.36 14.79 41.51
N VAL A 13 1.17 13.73 40.74
CA VAL A 13 -0.06 13.44 39.98
C VAL A 13 -0.97 12.42 40.69
N LEU A 14 -2.29 12.58 40.49
CA LEU A 14 -3.44 11.63 40.52
C LEU A 14 -4.28 11.54 41.83
N PRO A 15 -5.59 11.16 41.82
CA PRO A 15 -6.62 11.16 40.75
C PRO A 15 -8.06 11.67 41.16
N ALA A 16 -8.89 11.92 40.13
CA ALA A 16 -10.36 11.81 40.00
C ALA A 16 -11.40 12.64 40.83
N SER A 17 -12.32 13.22 40.04
CA SER A 17 -13.75 13.56 40.27
C SER A 17 -14.16 14.77 41.12
N ALA A 18 -14.67 15.82 40.45
CA ALA A 18 -15.98 16.44 40.69
C ALA A 18 -16.27 17.49 39.60
N ALA A 19 -17.55 17.68 39.30
CA ALA A 19 -18.11 18.38 38.15
C ALA A 19 -17.87 19.91 38.14
N SER A 20 -17.79 20.48 36.94
CA SER A 20 -18.29 21.83 36.66
C SER A 20 -18.96 21.81 35.29
N ALA A 21 -20.28 22.03 35.29
CA ALA A 21 -21.06 22.31 34.11
C ALA A 21 -20.65 23.69 33.56
N ALA A 22 -20.23 23.72 32.31
CA ALA A 22 -20.23 24.90 31.47
C ALA A 22 -21.09 24.58 30.25
N GLU A 23 -22.02 25.47 29.93
CA GLU A 23 -23.00 25.30 28.87
C GLU A 23 -22.36 25.08 27.48
N SER A 24 -22.93 24.11 26.77
CA SER A 24 -22.59 23.60 25.44
C SER A 24 -22.36 24.64 24.35
N PRO A 25 -21.36 24.42 23.48
CA PRO A 25 -21.58 24.32 22.05
C PRO A 25 -22.03 22.87 21.71
N ALA A 26 -23.04 22.72 20.85
CA ALA A 26 -23.70 21.46 20.48
C ALA A 26 -22.78 20.23 20.44
N ALA A 27 -23.17 19.18 21.18
CA ALA A 27 -22.45 17.91 21.29
C ALA A 27 -22.16 17.31 19.91
N ALA A 28 -20.87 17.10 19.61
CA ALA A 28 -20.43 16.17 18.57
C ALA A 28 -21.06 14.81 18.87
N GLY A 29 -22.04 14.40 18.05
CA GLY A 29 -22.91 13.26 18.37
C GLY A 29 -22.12 11.97 18.45
N THR A 30 -22.05 11.31 19.61
CA THR A 30 -21.42 10.00 19.73
C THR A 30 -22.36 8.91 19.23
N VAL A 31 -21.91 8.00 18.35
CA VAL A 31 -22.62 6.74 18.09
C VAL A 31 -22.38 5.75 19.23
N ASP A 32 -23.38 4.93 19.55
CA ASP A 32 -23.21 3.88 20.56
C ASP A 32 -22.22 2.79 20.09
N THR A 33 -21.67 2.04 21.04
CA THR A 33 -20.65 1.03 20.76
C THR A 33 -21.14 -0.10 19.86
N ALA A 34 -22.43 -0.45 19.89
CA ALA A 34 -22.96 -1.49 19.01
C ALA A 34 -22.99 -1.01 17.56
N THR A 35 -23.45 0.23 17.33
CA THR A 35 -23.42 0.88 16.02
C THR A 35 -21.99 1.04 15.48
N ALA A 36 -21.05 1.49 16.32
CA ALA A 36 -19.64 1.58 15.94
C ALA A 36 -19.04 0.22 15.49
N ARG A 37 -19.37 -0.87 16.20
CA ARG A 37 -18.96 -2.22 15.78
C ARG A 37 -19.62 -2.66 14.48
N SER A 38 -20.88 -2.28 14.24
CA SER A 38 -21.57 -2.55 12.97
C SER A 38 -20.93 -1.82 11.79
N PHE A 39 -20.37 -0.62 11.98
CA PHE A 39 -19.58 0.05 10.92
C PHE A 39 -18.36 -0.79 10.53
N GLY A 40 -17.60 -1.27 11.52
CA GLY A 40 -16.44 -2.13 11.29
C GLY A 40 -16.79 -3.44 10.61
N ARG A 41 -17.86 -4.13 11.05
CA ARG A 41 -18.32 -5.39 10.42
C ARG A 41 -18.81 -5.19 9.00
N LEU A 42 -19.47 -4.07 8.69
CA LEU A 42 -19.88 -3.78 7.32
C LEU A 42 -18.67 -3.49 6.42
N ALA A 43 -17.66 -2.78 6.92
CA ALA A 43 -16.39 -2.57 6.22
C ALA A 43 -15.69 -3.90 5.91
N ASP A 44 -15.58 -4.77 6.93
CA ASP A 44 -15.03 -6.13 6.83
C ASP A 44 -15.78 -6.98 5.80
N ALA A 45 -17.12 -6.94 5.83
CA ALA A 45 -17.95 -7.66 4.87
C ALA A 45 -17.70 -7.22 3.42
N VAL A 46 -17.68 -5.90 3.16
CA VAL A 46 -17.47 -5.35 1.81
C VAL A 46 -16.09 -5.74 1.28
N LEU A 47 -15.03 -5.52 2.06
CA LEU A 47 -13.66 -5.80 1.65
C LEU A 47 -13.40 -7.30 1.50
N THR A 48 -13.99 -8.13 2.37
CA THR A 48 -13.96 -9.60 2.23
C THR A 48 -14.64 -10.05 0.94
N GLN A 49 -15.78 -9.47 0.57
CA GLN A 49 -16.46 -9.80 -0.69
C GLN A 49 -15.65 -9.39 -1.92
N ARG A 50 -15.02 -8.20 -1.90
CA ARG A 50 -14.08 -7.77 -2.94
C ARG A 50 -12.93 -8.76 -3.09
N THR A 51 -12.31 -9.18 -2.00
CA THR A 51 -11.25 -10.20 -2.01
C THR A 51 -11.74 -11.54 -2.54
N ALA A 52 -12.93 -11.98 -2.11
CA ALA A 52 -13.54 -13.22 -2.57
C ALA A 52 -13.82 -13.23 -4.10
N ALA A 53 -14.07 -12.09 -4.73
CA ALA A 53 -14.26 -11.99 -6.17
C ALA A 53 -13.01 -12.41 -6.99
N LEU A 54 -11.82 -12.42 -6.37
CA LEU A 54 -10.56 -12.84 -6.98
C LEU A 54 -10.26 -14.34 -6.85
N LEU A 55 -11.01 -15.08 -6.03
CA LEU A 55 -10.73 -16.48 -5.72
C LEU A 55 -11.38 -17.43 -6.74
N ASP A 56 -10.70 -18.53 -7.07
CA ASP A 56 -11.23 -19.57 -7.98
C ASP A 56 -12.47 -20.29 -7.42
N ASN A 57 -12.52 -20.54 -6.11
CA ASN A 57 -13.63 -21.17 -5.41
C ASN A 57 -14.15 -20.25 -4.30
N ASN A 58 -14.91 -19.22 -4.67
CA ASN A 58 -15.27 -18.14 -3.75
C ASN A 58 -16.51 -18.41 -2.90
N GLU A 59 -17.31 -19.44 -3.20
CA GLU A 59 -18.59 -19.69 -2.51
C GLU A 59 -18.44 -19.78 -0.99
N GLN A 60 -17.44 -20.51 -0.51
CA GLN A 60 -17.20 -20.67 0.92
C GLN A 60 -16.76 -19.35 1.57
N SER A 61 -15.98 -18.53 0.87
CA SER A 61 -15.52 -17.22 1.35
C SER A 61 -16.67 -16.22 1.39
N VAL A 62 -17.52 -16.19 0.36
CA VAL A 62 -18.72 -15.35 0.31
C VAL A 62 -19.73 -15.76 1.39
N ARG A 63 -19.94 -17.07 1.61
CA ARG A 63 -20.84 -17.56 2.68
C ARG A 63 -20.33 -17.25 4.10
N ARG A 64 -19.01 -17.16 4.28
CA ARG A 64 -18.39 -16.81 5.57
C ARG A 64 -18.30 -15.31 5.82
N ALA A 65 -18.39 -14.48 4.78
CA ALA A 65 -18.40 -13.04 4.93
C ALA A 65 -19.62 -12.61 5.77
N ALA A 66 -19.42 -11.61 6.63
CA ALA A 66 -20.52 -11.01 7.37
C ALA A 66 -21.59 -10.43 6.42
N PRO A 67 -22.86 -10.33 6.86
CA PRO A 67 -23.93 -9.79 6.02
C PRO A 67 -23.69 -8.31 5.71
N LEU A 68 -24.01 -7.89 4.48
CA LEU A 68 -23.96 -6.48 4.04
C LEU A 68 -25.07 -5.59 4.61
N ALA A 69 -25.92 -6.16 5.46
CA ALA A 69 -26.96 -5.48 6.17
C ALA A 69 -27.11 -6.11 7.55
N GLU A 70 -27.01 -5.27 8.58
CA GLU A 70 -27.35 -5.59 9.95
C GLU A 70 -28.52 -4.71 10.40
N LYS A 71 -29.06 -5.00 11.59
CA LYS A 71 -30.27 -4.35 12.12
C LYS A 71 -30.25 -2.81 12.00
N ASN A 72 -29.09 -2.19 12.22
CA ASN A 72 -28.93 -0.74 12.31
C ASN A 72 -28.01 -0.13 11.24
N VAL A 73 -27.29 -0.94 10.46
CA VAL A 73 -26.30 -0.45 9.49
C VAL A 73 -26.39 -1.29 8.22
N ARG A 74 -26.45 -0.64 7.05
CA ARG A 74 -26.50 -1.32 5.75
C ARG A 74 -25.76 -0.52 4.68
N LEU A 75 -25.59 -1.10 3.49
CA LEU A 75 -25.24 -0.31 2.31
C LEU A 75 -26.40 0.63 1.91
N SER A 76 -26.08 1.84 1.46
CA SER A 76 -27.03 2.65 0.70
C SER A 76 -27.25 2.02 -0.68
N ALA A 77 -28.38 2.32 -1.33
CA ALA A 77 -28.66 1.80 -2.69
C ALA A 77 -27.61 2.25 -3.72
N GLY A 78 -27.04 3.45 -3.54
CA GLY A 78 -25.92 3.94 -4.36
C GLY A 78 -24.67 3.09 -4.14
N GLN A 79 -24.31 2.86 -2.88
CA GLN A 79 -23.14 2.04 -2.55
C GLN A 79 -23.30 0.59 -2.99
N THR A 80 -24.49 0.00 -2.91
CA THR A 80 -24.75 -1.35 -3.45
C THR A 80 -24.37 -1.44 -4.93
N ARG A 81 -24.81 -0.48 -5.76
CA ARG A 81 -24.45 -0.45 -7.19
C ARG A 81 -22.95 -0.24 -7.43
N THR A 82 -22.31 0.60 -6.62
CA THR A 82 -20.85 0.79 -6.65
C THR A 82 -20.14 -0.53 -6.36
N GLU A 83 -20.56 -1.27 -5.33
CA GLU A 83 -19.97 -2.57 -5.01
C GLU A 83 -20.25 -3.62 -6.08
N ASP A 84 -21.44 -3.69 -6.67
CA ASP A 84 -21.72 -4.60 -7.79
C ASP A 84 -20.79 -4.34 -8.98
N THR A 85 -20.53 -3.07 -9.28
CA THR A 85 -19.58 -2.66 -10.32
C THR A 85 -18.15 -3.03 -9.93
N ALA A 86 -17.75 -2.80 -8.67
CA ALA A 86 -16.45 -3.20 -8.16
C ALA A 86 -16.22 -4.71 -8.30
N LEU A 87 -17.18 -5.54 -7.89
CA LEU A 87 -17.11 -6.99 -8.02
C LEU A 87 -17.02 -7.44 -9.49
N SER A 88 -17.71 -6.78 -10.41
CA SER A 88 -17.59 -7.03 -11.85
C SER A 88 -16.17 -6.72 -12.37
N THR A 89 -15.61 -5.58 -12.00
CA THR A 89 -14.23 -5.20 -12.33
C THR A 89 -13.22 -6.20 -11.76
N LEU A 90 -13.42 -6.67 -10.53
CA LEU A 90 -12.54 -7.64 -9.89
C LEU A 90 -12.62 -9.01 -10.54
N ARG A 91 -13.80 -9.46 -10.98
CA ARG A 91 -13.94 -10.69 -11.79
C ARG A 91 -13.23 -10.56 -13.14
N THR A 92 -13.28 -9.38 -13.77
CA THR A 92 -12.51 -9.10 -14.98
C THR A 92 -11.00 -9.15 -14.71
N ARG A 93 -10.54 -8.59 -13.58
CA ARG A 93 -9.14 -8.71 -13.15
C ARG A 93 -8.74 -10.16 -12.89
N LYS A 94 -9.59 -10.96 -12.21
CA LYS A 94 -9.38 -12.40 -12.03
C LYS A 94 -9.18 -13.11 -13.36
N ALA A 95 -9.99 -12.81 -14.38
CA ALA A 95 -9.82 -13.40 -15.71
C ALA A 95 -8.47 -13.01 -16.35
N ARG A 96 -8.02 -11.75 -16.20
CA ARG A 96 -6.70 -11.31 -16.66
C ARG A 96 -5.55 -12.01 -15.91
N LEU A 97 -5.68 -12.17 -14.59
CA LEU A 97 -4.73 -12.93 -13.77
C LEU A 97 -4.63 -14.37 -14.28
N ALA A 98 -5.77 -15.03 -14.51
CA ALA A 98 -5.81 -16.39 -15.03
C ALA A 98 -5.13 -16.51 -16.40
N ALA A 99 -5.36 -15.53 -17.30
CA ALA A 99 -4.70 -15.47 -18.60
C ALA A 99 -3.17 -15.27 -18.49
N LEU A 100 -2.69 -14.63 -17.42
CA LEU A 100 -1.27 -14.49 -17.09
C LEU A 100 -0.73 -15.67 -16.26
N GLY A 101 -1.52 -16.71 -16.06
CA GLY A 101 -1.15 -17.90 -15.31
C GLY A 101 -1.09 -17.67 -13.79
N GLU A 102 -1.96 -16.82 -13.25
CA GLU A 102 -2.07 -16.56 -11.81
C GLU A 102 -3.50 -16.74 -11.32
N ALA A 103 -3.67 -17.38 -10.18
CA ALA A 103 -4.95 -17.51 -9.49
C ALA A 103 -4.75 -17.68 -7.98
N TYR A 104 -5.81 -17.43 -7.22
CA TYR A 104 -5.83 -17.58 -5.77
C TYR A 104 -6.90 -18.59 -5.33
N THR A 105 -6.60 -19.39 -4.32
CA THR A 105 -7.51 -20.44 -3.81
C THR A 105 -8.28 -20.00 -2.58
N SER A 106 -7.65 -19.22 -1.70
CA SER A 106 -8.23 -18.75 -0.44
C SER A 106 -7.67 -17.38 -0.06
N ALA A 107 -8.40 -16.68 0.81
CA ALA A 107 -7.92 -15.47 1.45
C ALA A 107 -8.39 -15.38 2.91
N ASP A 108 -7.65 -14.60 3.69
CA ASP A 108 -8.03 -14.12 5.02
C ASP A 108 -7.95 -12.60 4.99
N THR A 109 -9.11 -11.94 5.11
CA THR A 109 -9.24 -10.48 5.15
C THR A 109 -9.71 -10.10 6.54
N ARG A 110 -9.06 -9.10 7.14
CA ARG A 110 -9.43 -8.55 8.45
C ARG A 110 -9.42 -7.04 8.39
N VAL A 111 -10.46 -6.42 8.92
CA VAL A 111 -10.57 -4.97 9.02
C VAL A 111 -10.51 -4.51 10.48
N ALA A 112 -9.55 -3.64 10.78
CA ALA A 112 -9.48 -2.92 12.05
C ALA A 112 -10.07 -1.51 11.87
N VAL A 113 -10.89 -1.07 12.81
CA VAL A 113 -11.36 0.32 12.85
C VAL A 113 -10.37 1.15 13.64
N ASP A 114 -9.76 2.14 12.98
CA ASP A 114 -8.71 2.98 13.56
C ASP A 114 -9.30 4.21 14.24
N ARG A 115 -10.32 4.81 13.62
CA ARG A 115 -10.95 6.03 14.11
C ARG A 115 -12.37 6.16 13.59
N ILE A 116 -13.27 6.63 14.45
CA ILE A 116 -14.63 7.05 14.06
C ILE A 116 -14.79 8.52 14.44
N ARG A 117 -15.29 9.34 13.51
CA ARG A 117 -15.75 10.70 13.76
C ARG A 117 -17.20 10.82 13.32
N VAL A 118 -18.01 11.53 14.11
CA VAL A 118 -19.44 11.67 13.85
C VAL A 118 -19.84 13.12 14.03
N GLU A 119 -20.42 13.69 12.99
CA GLU A 119 -20.77 15.11 12.91
C GLU A 119 -22.08 15.25 12.12
N ALA A 120 -23.08 15.92 12.69
CA ALA A 120 -24.35 16.24 12.02
C ALA A 120 -25.03 15.07 11.26
N GLY A 121 -25.11 13.89 11.88
CA GLY A 121 -25.73 12.72 11.25
C GLY A 121 -24.87 12.04 10.17
N HIS A 122 -23.61 12.42 10.04
CA HIS A 122 -22.62 11.76 9.20
C HIS A 122 -21.54 11.12 10.08
N ALA A 123 -21.05 9.95 9.68
CA ALA A 123 -19.91 9.33 10.34
C ALA A 123 -18.80 9.04 9.31
N THR A 124 -17.56 9.38 9.65
CA THR A 124 -16.37 8.99 8.91
C THR A 124 -15.61 7.95 9.73
N VAL A 125 -15.35 6.79 9.13
CA VAL A 125 -14.60 5.70 9.72
C VAL A 125 -13.30 5.52 8.95
N GLN A 126 -12.17 5.64 9.65
CA GLN A 126 -10.87 5.22 9.14
C GLN A 126 -10.66 3.77 9.53
N ALA A 127 -10.28 2.94 8.58
CA ALA A 127 -10.09 1.52 8.80
C ALA A 127 -8.87 0.99 8.05
N THR A 128 -8.21 0.02 8.67
CA THR A 128 -7.06 -0.68 8.10
C THR A 128 -7.48 -2.10 7.74
N GLU A 129 -7.39 -2.43 6.46
CA GLU A 129 -7.53 -3.79 5.94
C GLU A 129 -6.17 -4.49 5.98
N THR A 130 -6.15 -5.73 6.43
CA THR A 130 -5.03 -6.65 6.23
C THR A 130 -5.55 -7.91 5.56
N THR A 131 -5.02 -8.22 4.38
CA THR A 131 -5.46 -9.35 3.57
C THR A 131 -4.27 -10.23 3.19
N THR A 132 -4.41 -11.54 3.40
CA THR A 132 -3.49 -12.56 2.89
C THR A 132 -4.21 -13.40 1.85
N LEU A 133 -3.60 -13.60 0.69
CA LEU A 133 -4.09 -14.47 -0.39
C LEU A 133 -3.17 -15.66 -0.56
N THR A 134 -3.75 -16.85 -0.76
CA THR A 134 -3.00 -18.08 -1.06
C THR A 134 -2.96 -18.27 -2.57
N TYR A 135 -1.75 -18.39 -3.12
CA TYR A 135 -1.58 -18.71 -4.54
C TYR A 135 -2.07 -20.13 -4.82
N LYS A 136 -2.74 -20.31 -5.97
CA LYS A 136 -3.16 -21.64 -6.47
C LYS A 136 -1.99 -22.55 -6.80
N LYS A 137 -0.80 -21.98 -6.99
CA LYS A 137 0.41 -22.66 -7.46
C LYS A 137 0.20 -23.36 -8.82
N ILE A 138 -0.24 -22.61 -9.83
CA ILE A 138 -0.52 -23.13 -11.18
C ILE A 138 0.73 -23.76 -11.79
N ARG A 139 1.90 -23.15 -11.59
CA ARG A 139 3.19 -23.66 -12.06
C ARG A 139 3.92 -24.48 -10.99
N GLY A 140 3.52 -24.39 -9.74
CA GLY A 140 4.14 -25.06 -8.59
C GLY A 140 5.28 -24.26 -7.95
N ASP A 141 5.77 -23.24 -8.65
CA ASP A 141 6.90 -22.40 -8.25
C ASP A 141 6.50 -20.99 -7.81
N GLU A 142 5.20 -20.75 -7.65
CA GLU A 142 4.69 -19.56 -6.98
C GLU A 142 4.98 -19.63 -5.47
N PRO A 143 5.20 -18.48 -4.80
CA PRO A 143 5.27 -18.46 -3.35
C PRO A 143 3.94 -18.94 -2.73
N ALA A 144 3.96 -19.35 -1.47
CA ALA A 144 2.74 -19.85 -0.82
C ALA A 144 1.64 -18.79 -0.75
N THR A 145 2.00 -17.56 -0.39
CA THR A 145 1.07 -16.45 -0.18
C THR A 145 1.62 -15.13 -0.72
N THR A 146 0.69 -14.22 -1.00
CA THR A 146 0.91 -12.77 -1.10
C THR A 146 -0.01 -12.10 -0.06
N GLY A 147 0.22 -10.83 0.22
CA GLY A 147 -0.66 -10.08 1.11
C GLY A 147 -0.50 -8.58 0.93
N PHE A 148 -1.45 -7.84 1.48
CA PHE A 148 -1.38 -6.40 1.56
C PHE A 148 -2.02 -5.87 2.84
N GLN A 149 -1.62 -4.67 3.23
CA GLN A 149 -2.30 -3.85 4.22
C GLN A 149 -2.63 -2.50 3.58
N ALA A 150 -3.91 -2.13 3.61
CA ALA A 150 -4.45 -0.95 2.96
C ALA A 150 -5.31 -0.13 3.92
N HIS A 151 -5.33 1.18 3.74
CA HIS A 151 -6.07 2.12 4.57
C HIS A 151 -7.27 2.68 3.80
N HIS A 152 -8.39 2.78 4.48
CA HIS A 152 -9.67 3.14 3.90
C HIS A 152 -10.37 4.22 4.71
N ARG A 153 -11.11 5.07 3.99
CA ARG A 153 -12.11 5.98 4.56
C ARG A 153 -13.50 5.52 4.14
N LEU A 154 -14.35 5.27 5.14
CA LEU A 154 -15.75 4.96 4.96
C LEU A 154 -16.61 6.13 5.41
N SER A 155 -17.64 6.45 4.63
CA SER A 155 -18.61 7.51 4.93
C SER A 155 -19.97 6.88 5.16
N PHE A 156 -20.59 7.22 6.29
CA PHE A 156 -21.94 6.80 6.65
C PHE A 156 -22.85 8.00 6.83
N ALA A 157 -24.13 7.83 6.53
CA ALA A 157 -25.19 8.81 6.80
C ALA A 157 -26.31 8.17 7.63
N ALA A 158 -26.79 8.90 8.62
CA ALA A 158 -27.95 8.53 9.40
C ALA A 158 -29.23 8.65 8.55
N THR A 159 -30.18 7.76 8.77
CA THR A 159 -31.49 7.76 8.14
C THR A 159 -32.53 8.36 9.07
N ALA A 160 -33.68 8.75 8.52
CA ALA A 160 -34.78 9.32 9.30
C ALA A 160 -35.30 8.38 10.41
N ASP A 161 -35.14 7.06 10.25
CA ASP A 161 -35.50 6.04 11.25
C ASP A 161 -34.34 5.72 12.23
N GLY A 162 -33.30 6.54 12.29
CA GLY A 162 -32.19 6.41 13.25
C GLY A 162 -31.20 5.28 12.95
N LYS A 163 -31.26 4.69 11.75
CA LYS A 163 -30.28 3.72 11.24
C LYS A 163 -29.17 4.43 10.47
N TRP A 164 -28.19 3.66 10.00
CA TRP A 164 -27.07 4.19 9.24
C TRP A 164 -26.91 3.47 7.91
N GLN A 165 -26.43 4.21 6.91
CA GLN A 165 -26.10 3.66 5.60
C GLN A 165 -24.68 4.00 5.22
N LEU A 166 -23.91 3.02 4.73
CA LEU A 166 -22.64 3.27 4.06
C LEU A 166 -22.92 3.95 2.71
N THR A 167 -22.41 5.16 2.55
CA THR A 167 -22.58 6.00 1.36
C THR A 167 -21.30 6.18 0.56
N GLY A 168 -20.15 5.80 1.11
CA GLY A 168 -18.87 5.79 0.40
C GLY A 168 -17.81 4.93 1.07
N LEU A 169 -16.93 4.36 0.26
CA LEU A 169 -15.73 3.63 0.67
C LEU A 169 -14.61 4.01 -0.30
N THR A 170 -13.50 4.52 0.21
CA THR A 170 -12.39 5.02 -0.62
C THR A 170 -11.05 4.65 0.02
N SER A 171 -10.12 4.10 -0.78
CA SER A 171 -8.74 3.91 -0.36
C SER A 171 -8.06 5.25 -0.09
N THR A 172 -7.21 5.31 0.94
CA THR A 172 -6.45 6.51 1.32
C THR A 172 -4.95 6.34 1.14
N ASP A 173 -4.50 5.23 0.56
CA ASP A 173 -3.09 5.00 0.26
C ASP A 173 -2.69 5.64 -1.07
N ASP A 174 -1.43 6.07 -1.14
CA ASP A 174 -0.78 6.45 -2.39
C ASP A 174 -0.25 5.22 -3.15
N GLY A 175 0.10 5.40 -4.42
CA GLY A 175 0.75 4.36 -5.24
C GLY A 175 -0.21 3.29 -5.80
N PRO A 176 0.28 2.07 -6.08
CA PRO A 176 -0.53 1.00 -6.65
C PRO A 176 -1.53 0.49 -5.61
N LEU A 177 -2.80 0.45 -6.01
CA LEU A 177 -3.91 -0.05 -5.23
C LEU A 177 -3.73 -1.52 -4.84
N ALA A 178 -4.38 -1.89 -3.73
CA ALA A 178 -4.55 -3.28 -3.33
C ALA A 178 -5.20 -4.11 -4.45
N VAL A 179 -4.89 -5.40 -4.51
CA VAL A 179 -5.34 -6.26 -5.63
C VAL A 179 -6.86 -6.43 -5.67
N ASN A 180 -7.54 -6.27 -4.53
CA ASN A 180 -9.01 -6.29 -4.40
C ASN A 180 -9.68 -4.91 -4.53
N GLU A 181 -8.91 -3.84 -4.75
CA GLU A 181 -9.49 -2.52 -5.00
C GLU A 181 -9.82 -2.35 -6.49
N PRO A 182 -11.06 -1.94 -6.84
CA PRO A 182 -11.42 -1.69 -8.23
C PRO A 182 -10.57 -0.53 -8.77
N ALA A 183 -9.77 -0.78 -9.80
CA ALA A 183 -8.93 0.28 -10.37
C ALA A 183 -9.80 1.37 -11.00
N THR A 184 -9.49 2.62 -10.69
CA THR A 184 -9.90 3.78 -11.48
C THR A 184 -8.80 4.08 -12.49
N SER A 185 -9.14 4.19 -13.77
CA SER A 185 -8.21 4.71 -14.77
C SER A 185 -7.80 6.12 -14.36
N ARG A 186 -6.50 6.36 -14.15
CA ARG A 186 -5.95 7.71 -14.06
C ARG A 186 -5.60 8.16 -15.48
N VAL A 187 -6.02 9.36 -15.83
CA VAL A 187 -5.66 10.03 -17.09
C VAL A 187 -4.91 11.28 -16.68
N ALA A 188 -3.68 11.47 -17.16
CA ALA A 188 -2.96 12.73 -16.98
C ALA A 188 -2.32 13.21 -18.28
N THR A 189 -1.84 14.44 -18.20
CA THR A 189 -1.24 15.23 -19.28
C THR A 189 0.28 15.17 -19.18
N ALA A 190 0.94 14.83 -20.28
CA ALA A 190 2.39 14.67 -20.35
C ALA A 190 3.17 15.89 -19.85
N ARG A 191 4.24 15.64 -19.07
CA ARG A 191 5.25 16.62 -18.66
C ARG A 191 6.62 16.20 -19.21
N THR A 192 7.29 17.12 -19.90
CA THR A 192 8.67 16.90 -20.36
C THR A 192 9.65 17.35 -19.28
N THR A 193 10.63 16.49 -18.94
CA THR A 193 11.77 16.88 -18.10
C THR A 193 13.09 16.41 -18.72
N ALA A 194 14.11 17.26 -18.62
CA ALA A 194 15.42 17.10 -19.27
C ALA A 194 16.46 16.42 -18.33
N LEU A 195 16.14 15.23 -17.84
CA LEU A 195 16.94 14.47 -16.86
C LEU A 195 17.34 13.09 -17.43
N PRO A 196 18.29 12.35 -16.81
CA PRO A 196 18.78 11.08 -17.36
C PRO A 196 17.63 10.13 -17.69
N GLU A 197 17.53 9.75 -18.96
CA GLU A 197 16.35 9.06 -19.48
C GLU A 197 16.40 7.58 -19.09
N ALA A 198 15.56 7.19 -18.13
CA ALA A 198 15.25 5.79 -17.90
C ALA A 198 14.41 5.27 -19.06
N THR A 199 14.74 4.09 -19.59
CA THR A 199 14.02 3.51 -20.73
C THR A 199 12.86 2.65 -20.23
N PRO A 200 11.63 2.80 -20.75
CA PRO A 200 10.54 1.91 -20.41
C PRO A 200 10.85 0.45 -20.73
N ALA A 201 10.44 -0.45 -19.83
CA ALA A 201 10.59 -1.89 -19.95
C ALA A 201 9.30 -2.51 -20.53
N ALA A 202 9.47 -3.50 -21.41
CA ALA A 202 8.36 -4.29 -21.92
C ALA A 202 7.71 -5.13 -20.81
N ILE A 203 6.39 -5.34 -20.93
CA ILE A 203 5.56 -6.09 -19.98
C ILE A 203 5.06 -7.43 -20.51
N SER A 204 5.37 -7.78 -21.77
CA SER A 204 5.08 -9.10 -22.31
C SER A 204 6.07 -10.11 -21.76
N LYS A 205 5.60 -11.31 -21.40
CA LYS A 205 6.49 -12.38 -20.95
C LYS A 205 7.41 -12.79 -22.11
N PRO A 206 8.74 -12.72 -21.95
CA PRO A 206 9.68 -13.07 -23.01
C PRO A 206 9.70 -14.58 -23.24
N SER A 207 10.03 -15.00 -24.46
CA SER A 207 10.20 -16.42 -24.81
C SER A 207 11.43 -17.04 -24.17
N GLN A 208 12.46 -16.23 -23.88
CA GLN A 208 13.68 -16.65 -23.22
C GLN A 208 13.80 -15.93 -21.87
N PRO A 209 13.84 -16.66 -20.74
CA PRO A 209 14.07 -16.03 -19.45
C PRO A 209 15.52 -15.54 -19.35
N GLN A 210 15.70 -14.34 -18.79
CA GLN A 210 17.03 -13.87 -18.41
C GLN A 210 17.28 -14.15 -16.93
N THR A 211 18.45 -14.72 -16.62
CA THR A 211 18.95 -14.86 -15.27
C THR A 211 19.71 -13.60 -14.86
N LYS A 212 19.51 -13.16 -13.61
CA LYS A 212 20.33 -12.10 -13.03
C LYS A 212 21.75 -12.64 -12.81
N PRO A 213 22.80 -12.00 -13.35
CA PRO A 213 24.18 -12.36 -13.05
C PRO A 213 24.47 -12.27 -11.54
N ALA A 214 25.44 -13.03 -11.07
CA ALA A 214 25.96 -12.83 -9.72
C ALA A 214 26.52 -11.41 -9.58
N GLY A 215 26.27 -10.78 -8.43
CA GLY A 215 26.74 -9.44 -8.12
C GLY A 215 27.40 -9.39 -6.74
N SER A 216 27.97 -8.24 -6.40
CA SER A 216 28.69 -8.02 -5.13
C SER A 216 27.76 -7.76 -3.94
N TYR A 217 26.49 -7.40 -4.20
CA TYR A 217 25.52 -7.11 -3.14
C TYR A 217 24.86 -8.37 -2.59
N ASN A 218 24.40 -8.28 -1.33
CA ASN A 218 23.64 -9.34 -0.70
C ASN A 218 22.14 -9.20 -1.02
N TYR A 219 21.75 -9.71 -2.18
CA TYR A 219 20.34 -9.66 -2.63
C TYR A 219 19.39 -10.42 -1.71
N ALA A 220 19.85 -11.49 -1.05
CA ALA A 220 19.07 -12.23 -0.07
C ALA A 220 18.78 -11.39 1.19
N ALA A 221 19.73 -10.56 1.64
CA ALA A 221 19.52 -9.62 2.74
C ALA A 221 18.55 -8.50 2.35
N MET A 222 18.59 -8.00 1.11
CA MET A 222 17.59 -7.04 0.60
C MET A 222 16.18 -7.64 0.68
N ALA A 223 16.00 -8.85 0.13
CA ALA A 223 14.72 -9.54 0.16
C ALA A 223 14.24 -9.82 1.57
N SER A 224 15.10 -10.37 2.43
CA SER A 224 14.78 -10.68 3.82
C SER A 224 14.40 -9.42 4.61
N TYR A 225 15.07 -8.30 4.35
CA TYR A 225 14.71 -7.01 4.95
C TYR A 225 13.31 -6.58 4.52
N ALA A 226 13.05 -6.54 3.22
CA ALA A 226 11.77 -6.10 2.70
C ALA A 226 10.63 -7.00 3.19
N GLU A 227 10.81 -8.32 3.16
CA GLU A 227 9.83 -9.28 3.66
C GLU A 227 9.62 -9.25 5.17
N LYS A 228 10.60 -8.77 5.95
CA LYS A 228 10.44 -8.56 7.39
C LYS A 228 9.62 -7.30 7.69
N TYR A 229 9.85 -6.22 6.95
CA TYR A 229 9.34 -4.89 7.26
C TYR A 229 8.20 -4.41 6.34
N TRP A 230 7.65 -5.27 5.47
CA TRP A 230 6.57 -4.89 4.55
C TRP A 230 5.32 -4.40 5.27
N GLN A 231 4.95 -5.02 6.40
CA GLN A 231 3.77 -4.66 7.21
C GLN A 231 4.15 -3.87 8.45
N ASN A 232 5.18 -4.33 9.18
CA ASN A 232 5.64 -3.68 10.40
C ASN A 232 6.87 -2.85 10.08
N TYR A 233 6.78 -1.53 10.21
CA TYR A 233 7.82 -0.61 9.76
C TYR A 233 9.05 -0.71 10.65
N ASN A 234 10.24 -0.56 10.07
CA ASN A 234 11.47 -0.54 10.85
C ASN A 234 11.59 0.77 11.65
N PRO A 235 11.60 0.73 12.99
CA PRO A 235 11.65 1.94 13.82
C PRO A 235 12.97 2.71 13.71
N ALA A 236 14.02 2.13 13.11
CA ALA A 236 15.27 2.84 12.83
C ALA A 236 15.13 3.89 11.72
N TYR A 237 14.03 3.88 10.96
CA TYR A 237 13.77 4.80 9.87
C TYR A 237 12.47 5.57 10.08
N ARG A 238 12.44 6.79 9.59
CA ARG A 238 11.25 7.63 9.56
C ARG A 238 10.21 7.03 8.61
N LYS A 239 8.95 7.25 8.96
CA LYS A 239 7.77 6.88 8.18
C LYS A 239 7.38 8.05 7.28
N PHE A 240 7.11 7.79 6.01
CA PHE A 240 6.74 8.82 5.03
C PHE A 240 5.30 8.68 4.51
N ASN A 241 4.49 7.89 5.20
CA ASN A 241 3.13 7.48 4.82
C ASN A 241 2.20 8.67 4.55
N GLU A 242 2.36 9.76 5.30
CA GLU A 242 1.54 10.98 5.19
C GLU A 242 2.18 12.08 4.33
N ALA A 243 3.47 11.98 4.06
CA ALA A 243 4.27 13.01 3.38
C ALA A 243 4.63 12.66 1.93
N GLY A 244 4.36 11.43 1.50
CA GLY A 244 4.83 10.87 0.24
C GLY A 244 6.29 10.41 0.31
N GLY A 245 6.69 9.51 -0.60
CA GLY A 245 8.07 9.01 -0.73
C GLY A 245 8.39 7.72 0.05
N ASP A 246 7.41 7.15 0.75
CA ASP A 246 7.64 5.97 1.57
C ASP A 246 7.98 4.71 0.74
N CYS A 247 7.48 4.61 -0.48
CA CYS A 247 7.83 3.54 -1.41
C CYS A 247 9.34 3.47 -1.67
N THR A 248 9.97 4.61 -1.97
CA THR A 248 11.42 4.69 -2.21
C THR A 248 12.20 4.62 -0.91
N ASN A 249 11.70 5.21 0.19
CA ASN A 249 12.31 5.06 1.52
C ASN A 249 12.47 3.57 1.88
N PHE A 250 11.41 2.77 1.73
CA PHE A 250 11.41 1.35 2.00
C PHE A 250 12.40 0.58 1.12
N VAL A 251 12.42 0.87 -0.19
CA VAL A 251 13.38 0.27 -1.12
C VAL A 251 14.81 0.66 -0.77
N SER A 252 15.09 1.92 -0.44
CA SER A 252 16.40 2.39 0.00
C SER A 252 16.89 1.66 1.27
N GLN A 253 16.00 1.43 2.23
CA GLN A 253 16.32 0.63 3.42
C GLN A 253 16.70 -0.81 3.07
N SER A 254 15.93 -1.44 2.16
CA SER A 254 16.23 -2.79 1.68
C SER A 254 17.57 -2.86 0.96
N LEU A 255 17.87 -1.89 0.08
CA LEU A 255 19.16 -1.78 -0.60
C LEU A 255 20.32 -1.61 0.39
N LYS A 256 20.15 -0.76 1.41
CA LYS A 256 21.14 -0.57 2.49
C LYS A 256 21.39 -1.86 3.27
N ALA A 257 20.34 -2.61 3.60
CA ALA A 257 20.47 -3.92 4.24
C ALA A 257 21.22 -4.95 3.37
N GLY A 258 21.16 -4.79 2.04
CA GLY A 258 21.93 -5.57 1.07
C GLY A 258 23.38 -5.14 0.86
N GLY A 259 23.86 -4.11 1.57
CA GLY A 259 25.24 -3.62 1.50
C GLY A 259 25.45 -2.40 0.61
N TRP A 260 24.39 -1.69 0.21
CA TRP A 260 24.57 -0.39 -0.45
C TRP A 260 25.24 0.62 0.50
N ALA A 261 26.38 1.14 0.07
CA ALA A 261 27.08 2.19 0.80
C ALA A 261 26.43 3.56 0.58
N ASN A 262 26.41 4.38 1.63
CA ASN A 262 26.04 5.79 1.51
C ASN A 262 26.94 6.49 0.49
N LYS A 263 26.37 7.41 -0.29
CA LYS A 263 27.09 8.40 -1.08
C LYS A 263 26.76 9.77 -0.50
N SER A 264 27.67 10.32 0.29
CA SER A 264 27.52 11.63 0.94
C SER A 264 27.42 12.76 -0.08
N GLY A 265 26.87 13.88 0.35
CA GLY A 265 26.70 15.10 -0.43
C GLY A 265 25.46 15.86 0.04
N ASP A 266 25.15 16.97 -0.63
CA ASP A 266 23.97 17.76 -0.30
C ASP A 266 22.68 16.95 -0.46
N ALA A 267 21.73 17.17 0.45
CA ALA A 267 20.48 16.41 0.47
C ALA A 267 19.64 16.60 -0.80
N GLU A 268 19.65 17.81 -1.36
CA GLU A 268 18.89 18.18 -2.57
C GLU A 268 19.61 17.77 -3.87
N ASP A 269 20.89 17.39 -3.81
CA ASP A 269 21.60 16.87 -4.98
C ASP A 269 21.23 15.41 -5.20
N TYR A 270 20.59 15.11 -6.33
CA TYR A 270 20.22 13.74 -6.71
C TYR A 270 21.42 12.80 -6.80
N ARG A 271 22.67 13.31 -6.89
CA ARG A 271 23.88 12.48 -6.92
C ARG A 271 24.30 11.96 -5.56
N SER A 272 23.72 12.46 -4.48
CA SER A 272 23.84 11.93 -3.13
C SER A 272 22.89 10.75 -2.95
N TRP A 273 23.19 9.82 -2.04
CA TRP A 273 22.24 8.81 -1.53
C TRP A 273 22.63 8.43 -0.11
N TRP A 274 21.89 8.94 0.86
CA TRP A 274 22.15 8.68 2.27
C TRP A 274 20.92 8.95 3.12
N TYR A 275 20.91 8.35 4.30
CA TYR A 275 19.89 8.57 5.32
C TYR A 275 20.54 8.70 6.69
N ASP A 276 20.09 9.71 7.42
CA ASP A 276 20.29 9.92 8.84
C ASP A 276 18.93 9.98 9.56
N THR A 277 18.93 9.78 10.88
CA THR A 277 17.69 9.85 11.68
C THR A 277 17.00 11.22 11.62
N SER A 278 17.77 12.30 11.42
CA SER A 278 17.26 13.67 11.35
C SER A 278 16.87 14.09 9.93
N TYR A 279 17.54 13.56 8.91
CA TYR A 279 17.40 14.01 7.52
C TYR A 279 17.90 12.99 6.51
N GLN A 280 17.70 13.23 5.22
CA GLN A 280 18.03 12.28 4.16
C GLN A 280 18.16 12.99 2.82
N SER A 281 18.86 12.37 1.87
CA SER A 281 18.89 12.88 0.49
C SER A 281 17.55 12.68 -0.23
N THR A 282 17.26 13.52 -1.21
CA THR A 282 16.05 13.41 -2.04
C THR A 282 15.99 12.07 -2.76
N SER A 283 17.12 11.55 -3.26
CA SER A 283 17.23 10.21 -3.85
C SER A 283 16.94 9.04 -2.91
N TRP A 284 16.94 9.26 -1.58
CA TRP A 284 16.58 8.22 -0.61
C TRP A 284 15.06 7.98 -0.58
N VAL A 285 14.26 9.01 -0.82
CA VAL A 285 12.79 9.00 -0.69
C VAL A 285 12.04 9.33 -1.99
N GLY A 286 12.70 9.92 -2.97
CA GLY A 286 12.13 10.37 -4.24
C GLY A 286 12.27 9.32 -5.34
N THR A 287 11.15 8.93 -5.96
CA THR A 287 11.11 7.90 -7.01
C THR A 287 11.98 8.29 -8.20
N ASN A 288 11.84 9.52 -8.70
CA ASN A 288 12.60 9.97 -9.86
C ASN A 288 14.08 10.20 -9.50
N GLU A 289 14.35 10.80 -8.36
CA GLU A 289 15.69 11.10 -7.84
C GLU A 289 16.48 9.81 -7.60
N TRP A 290 15.83 8.74 -7.13
CA TRP A 290 16.45 7.42 -7.04
C TRP A 290 16.87 6.90 -8.41
N SER A 291 16.03 7.04 -9.44
CA SER A 291 16.39 6.65 -10.81
C SER A 291 17.56 7.48 -11.35
N TRP A 292 17.55 8.79 -11.15
CA TRP A 292 18.64 9.67 -11.62
C TRP A 292 19.95 9.35 -10.91
N PHE A 293 19.91 9.20 -9.59
CA PHE A 293 21.05 8.80 -8.76
C PHE A 293 21.69 7.51 -9.27
N THR A 294 20.88 6.46 -9.43
CA THR A 294 21.40 5.12 -9.70
C THR A 294 21.99 4.99 -11.09
N LEU A 295 21.40 5.67 -12.08
CA LEU A 295 21.93 5.74 -13.44
C LEU A 295 23.22 6.59 -13.51
N ASP A 296 23.26 7.76 -12.86
CA ASP A 296 24.46 8.61 -12.79
C ASP A 296 25.62 7.90 -12.08
N ALA A 297 25.34 7.32 -10.90
CA ALA A 297 26.34 6.61 -10.09
C ALA A 297 26.69 5.22 -10.63
N LYS A 298 26.06 4.78 -11.74
CA LYS A 298 26.23 3.44 -12.34
C LYS A 298 25.98 2.30 -11.34
N ARG A 299 25.06 2.51 -10.41
CA ARG A 299 24.60 1.49 -9.45
C ARG A 299 23.42 0.67 -9.97
N ALA A 300 22.82 1.09 -11.08
CA ALA A 300 21.79 0.35 -11.76
C ALA A 300 21.92 0.46 -13.29
N THR A 301 21.37 -0.52 -14.01
CA THR A 301 21.17 -0.44 -15.46
C THR A 301 19.72 -0.71 -15.83
N ASN A 302 19.23 -0.07 -16.89
CA ASN A 302 17.88 -0.31 -17.39
C ASN A 302 17.77 -1.74 -17.96
N LEU A 303 16.68 -2.43 -17.62
CA LEU A 303 16.30 -3.71 -18.20
C LEU A 303 15.21 -3.48 -19.26
N ALA A 304 15.37 -4.13 -20.42
CA ALA A 304 14.42 -4.03 -21.51
C ALA A 304 13.05 -4.67 -21.22
N ASN A 305 12.93 -5.48 -20.16
CA ASN A 305 11.70 -6.20 -19.83
C ASN A 305 11.60 -6.45 -18.31
N VAL A 306 10.40 -6.25 -17.75
CA VAL A 306 10.14 -6.43 -16.31
C VAL A 306 10.37 -7.88 -15.84
N TYR A 307 10.18 -8.87 -16.72
CA TYR A 307 10.43 -10.29 -16.40
C TYR A 307 11.92 -10.64 -16.32
N TYR A 308 12.83 -9.74 -16.68
CA TYR A 308 14.28 -9.94 -16.51
C TYR A 308 14.79 -9.56 -15.11
N MET A 309 13.93 -9.00 -14.25
CA MET A 309 14.31 -8.63 -12.89
C MET A 309 14.59 -9.84 -12.01
N GLY A 310 15.75 -9.86 -11.36
CA GLY A 310 16.12 -10.80 -10.30
C GLY A 310 15.78 -10.28 -8.90
N VAL A 311 16.01 -11.10 -7.88
CA VAL A 311 15.90 -10.65 -6.49
C VAL A 311 16.84 -9.46 -6.24
N GLY A 312 16.33 -8.44 -5.54
CA GLY A 312 17.00 -7.17 -5.29
C GLY A 312 16.93 -6.15 -6.42
N ASP A 313 16.44 -6.52 -7.61
CA ASP A 313 16.16 -5.56 -8.68
C ASP A 313 14.94 -4.70 -8.32
N VAL A 314 14.90 -3.49 -8.89
CA VAL A 314 13.88 -2.48 -8.58
C VAL A 314 13.00 -2.24 -9.80
N MET A 315 11.71 -2.11 -9.56
CA MET A 315 10.73 -1.70 -10.56
C MET A 315 10.13 -0.36 -10.17
N GLN A 316 9.97 0.54 -11.14
CA GLN A 316 9.21 1.77 -10.98
C GLN A 316 8.05 1.82 -11.97
N MET A 317 6.99 2.52 -11.57
CA MET A 317 5.79 2.71 -12.39
C MET A 317 5.52 4.19 -12.60
N ASP A 318 5.00 4.51 -13.77
CA ASP A 318 4.38 5.77 -14.13
C ASP A 318 2.94 5.41 -14.57
N PHE A 319 1.97 5.74 -13.72
CA PHE A 319 0.59 5.28 -13.85
C PHE A 319 -0.12 5.95 -15.02
N ASP A 320 0.15 7.22 -15.25
CA ASP A 320 -0.58 8.11 -16.14
C ASP A 320 0.21 8.54 -17.38
N LYS A 321 1.48 8.12 -17.47
CA LYS A 321 2.42 8.37 -18.55
C LYS A 321 2.80 9.83 -18.67
N ASP A 322 2.81 10.55 -17.56
CA ASP A 322 3.21 11.95 -17.58
C ASP A 322 4.73 12.13 -17.68
N GLY A 323 5.53 11.06 -17.59
CA GLY A 323 6.99 11.07 -17.63
C GLY A 323 7.65 11.13 -16.25
N SER A 324 6.87 11.36 -15.19
CA SER A 324 7.27 11.23 -13.80
C SER A 324 6.89 9.85 -13.27
N LYS A 325 7.83 9.19 -12.59
CA LYS A 325 7.56 7.90 -11.96
C LYS A 325 6.84 8.13 -10.63
N ASP A 326 5.76 7.40 -10.42
CA ASP A 326 4.89 7.50 -9.24
C ASP A 326 5.29 6.58 -8.10
N HIS A 327 5.90 5.42 -8.40
CA HIS A 327 6.10 4.38 -7.39
C HIS A 327 7.35 3.55 -7.60
N THR A 328 7.99 3.14 -6.50
CA THR A 328 9.20 2.29 -6.47
C THR A 328 8.92 1.00 -5.68
N MET A 329 9.35 -0.14 -6.21
CA MET A 329 9.17 -1.47 -5.63
C MET A 329 10.42 -2.33 -5.79
N ILE A 330 10.65 -3.29 -4.89
CA ILE A 330 11.80 -4.21 -4.96
C ILE A 330 11.36 -5.66 -5.12
N VAL A 331 12.06 -6.41 -5.98
CA VAL A 331 11.84 -7.85 -6.14
C VAL A 331 12.43 -8.61 -4.95
N THR A 332 11.59 -9.38 -4.27
CA THR A 332 11.97 -10.19 -3.10
C THR A 332 11.93 -11.69 -3.36
N TYR A 333 11.15 -12.10 -4.37
CA TYR A 333 11.08 -13.48 -4.79
C TYR A 333 11.05 -13.56 -6.32
N ARG A 334 11.67 -14.59 -6.90
CA ARG A 334 11.60 -14.90 -8.33
C ARG A 334 11.32 -16.38 -8.49
N SER A 335 10.23 -16.72 -9.18
CA SER A 335 9.91 -18.11 -9.48
C SER A 335 10.92 -18.70 -10.46
N SER A 336 11.07 -20.03 -10.47
CA SER A 336 11.93 -20.73 -11.43
C SER A 336 11.51 -20.52 -12.89
N SER A 337 10.22 -20.23 -13.11
CA SER A 337 9.60 -19.88 -14.39
C SER A 337 9.80 -18.40 -14.79
N GLY A 338 10.60 -17.65 -14.01
CA GLY A 338 11.07 -16.31 -14.33
C GLY A 338 10.09 -15.19 -13.99
N VAL A 339 9.10 -15.43 -13.11
CA VAL A 339 8.17 -14.39 -12.66
C VAL A 339 8.75 -13.68 -11.43
N PRO A 340 9.02 -12.36 -11.48
CA PRO A 340 9.38 -11.58 -10.30
C PRO A 340 8.15 -11.28 -9.42
N TYR A 341 8.37 -11.25 -8.11
CA TYR A 341 7.41 -10.90 -7.07
C TYR A 341 7.97 -9.78 -6.21
N LEU A 342 7.19 -8.71 -6.11
CA LEU A 342 7.59 -7.43 -5.54
C LEU A 342 6.98 -7.21 -4.17
N THR A 343 7.76 -6.57 -3.30
CA THR A 343 7.35 -6.15 -1.96
C THR A 343 7.62 -4.66 -1.85
N TYR A 344 6.68 -3.90 -1.28
CA TYR A 344 6.71 -2.43 -1.30
C TYR A 344 5.80 -1.81 -0.22
N HIS A 345 5.95 -0.50 0.00
CA HIS A 345 5.15 0.35 0.92
C HIS A 345 4.18 1.27 0.16
N SER A 346 3.54 2.21 0.85
CA SER A 346 2.29 2.90 0.44
C SER A 346 1.08 2.00 0.67
N VAL A 347 0.58 1.25 -0.32
CA VAL A 347 -0.15 0.01 0.00
C VAL A 347 0.89 -1.05 0.36
N ASN A 348 1.10 -1.25 1.67
CA ASN A 348 2.04 -2.24 2.20
C ASN A 348 1.76 -3.60 1.56
N THR A 349 2.68 -4.12 0.76
CA THR A 349 2.43 -5.29 -0.09
C THR A 349 3.57 -6.29 0.00
N TYR A 350 3.22 -7.57 0.16
CA TYR A 350 4.13 -8.69 0.24
C TYR A 350 4.04 -9.59 -0.99
N ARG A 351 5.15 -9.74 -1.71
CA ARG A 351 5.31 -10.66 -2.85
C ARG A 351 4.16 -10.61 -3.84
N LYS A 352 3.74 -9.43 -4.29
CA LYS A 352 2.79 -9.30 -5.41
C LYS A 352 3.53 -9.53 -6.71
N SER A 353 3.05 -10.46 -7.54
CA SER A 353 3.73 -10.77 -8.80
C SER A 353 3.68 -9.59 -9.78
N VAL A 354 4.67 -9.52 -10.68
CA VAL A 354 4.61 -8.55 -11.78
C VAL A 354 3.38 -8.77 -12.66
N ALA A 355 2.92 -10.02 -12.82
CA ALA A 355 1.70 -10.35 -13.56
C ALA A 355 0.45 -9.73 -12.91
N SER A 356 0.36 -9.73 -11.58
CA SER A 356 -0.74 -9.11 -10.84
C SER A 356 -0.74 -7.59 -10.94
N ILE A 357 0.45 -6.99 -10.92
CA ILE A 357 0.61 -5.56 -11.14
C ILE A 357 0.17 -5.19 -12.58
N ILE A 358 0.63 -5.93 -13.59
CA ILE A 358 0.23 -5.74 -15.00
C ILE A 358 -1.29 -5.93 -15.18
N ALA A 359 -1.89 -6.94 -14.56
CA ALA A 359 -3.34 -7.16 -14.62
C ALA A 359 -4.14 -5.99 -14.01
N SER A 360 -3.56 -5.32 -13.01
CA SER A 360 -4.14 -4.16 -12.35
C SER A 360 -3.93 -2.87 -13.14
N TYR A 361 -2.79 -2.74 -13.82
CA TYR A 361 -2.32 -1.54 -14.51
C TYR A 361 -1.81 -1.84 -15.93
N PRO A 362 -2.63 -2.41 -16.83
CA PRO A 362 -2.17 -2.87 -18.13
C PRO A 362 -1.71 -1.73 -19.05
N ASN A 363 -2.13 -0.51 -18.74
CA ASN A 363 -1.87 0.67 -19.54
C ASN A 363 -0.78 1.56 -18.97
N SER A 364 -0.13 1.25 -17.85
CA SER A 364 0.91 2.10 -17.26
C SER A 364 2.27 1.92 -17.94
N LEU A 365 3.21 2.84 -17.70
CA LEU A 365 4.62 2.64 -18.06
C LEU A 365 5.38 2.00 -16.89
N TYR A 366 6.34 1.17 -17.24
CA TYR A 366 7.14 0.40 -16.30
C TYR A 366 8.61 0.64 -16.59
N TYR A 367 9.40 0.76 -15.54
CA TYR A 367 10.85 0.88 -15.60
C TYR A 367 11.44 -0.22 -14.72
N ALA A 368 12.37 -0.99 -15.26
CA ALA A 368 13.00 -2.09 -14.55
C ALA A 368 14.51 -1.84 -14.46
N TYR A 369 15.07 -1.99 -13.27
CA TYR A 369 16.45 -1.64 -12.96
C TYR A 369 17.19 -2.85 -12.40
N ARG A 370 18.28 -3.23 -13.07
CA ARG A 370 19.22 -4.23 -12.58
C ARG A 370 20.19 -3.57 -11.61
N ILE A 371 20.19 -4.04 -10.36
CA ILE A 371 21.13 -3.63 -9.32
C ILE A 371 22.34 -4.56 -9.23
#